data_AF-M4U6D6-F1
#
_entry.id   AF-M4U6D6-F1
#
_cell.length_a   1.000
_cell.length_b   1.000
_cell.length_c   1.000
_cell.angle_alpha   90.00
_cell.angle_beta   90.00
_cell.angle_gamma   90.00
#
_symmetry.space_group_name_H-M   'P 1'
#
loop_
_entity.id
_entity.type
_entity.pdbx_description
1 polymer ?
#
loop_
_entity_poly.entity_id
_entity_poly.type
_entity_poly.pdbx_seq_one_letter_code
_entity_poly.pdbx_strand_id
1 'polypeptide(L)' 'MLKKWLPKKGIFSIPIIRELAVILIIKVMVLFTIQYFYFSDPVPFNADHLFGEVQQVKDK' A
#
# COMPACT_ATOMS: atom_id res chain seq x y z
N MET A 1 -33.67 -22.86 24.03
CA MET A 1 -32.68 -23.65 23.26
C MET A 1 -32.66 -23.14 21.82
N LEU A 2 -31.95 -22.04 21.54
CA LEU A 2 -31.91 -21.41 20.22
C LEU A 2 -30.96 -22.19 19.29
N LYS A 3 -31.54 -23.07 18.48
CA LYS A 3 -30.82 -23.82 17.45
C LYS A 3 -30.25 -22.87 16.39
N LYS A 4 -28.91 -22.84 16.33
CA LYS A 4 -28.03 -22.54 15.19
C LYS A 4 -28.75 -22.34 13.85
N TRP A 5 -28.93 -21.09 13.44
CA TRP A 5 -29.19 -20.70 12.04
C TRP A 5 -27.94 -20.04 11.44
N LEU A 6 -26.77 -20.66 11.62
CA LEU A 6 -25.67 -20.33 10.71
C LEU A 6 -25.96 -21.03 9.37
N PRO A 7 -26.01 -20.30 8.25
CA PRO A 7 -26.13 -20.93 6.94
C PRO A 7 -24.95 -21.87 6.76
N LYS A 8 -25.22 -23.15 6.43
CA LYS A 8 -24.19 -24.15 6.11
C LYS A 8 -23.32 -23.78 4.90
N LYS A 9 -23.69 -22.73 4.16
CA LYS A 9 -22.95 -22.20 3.03
C LYS A 9 -22.13 -21.00 3.49
N GLY A 10 -20.81 -21.09 3.39
CA GLY A 10 -19.89 -20.00 3.74
C GLY A 10 -20.12 -18.76 2.87
N ILE A 11 -19.61 -17.60 3.32
CA ILE A 11 -19.82 -16.29 2.68
C ILE A 11 -19.33 -16.29 1.22
N PHE A 12 -18.29 -17.09 0.91
CA PHE A 12 -17.76 -17.31 -0.45
C PHE A 12 -18.66 -18.16 -1.36
N SER A 13 -19.77 -18.69 -0.85
CA SER A 13 -20.76 -19.41 -1.68
C SER A 13 -21.56 -18.47 -2.59
N ILE A 14 -21.55 -17.17 -2.29
CA ILE A 14 -22.23 -16.14 -3.06
C ILE A 14 -21.29 -15.69 -4.19
N PRO A 15 -21.66 -15.86 -5.48
CA PRO A 15 -20.79 -15.58 -6.62
C PRO A 15 -20.21 -14.17 -6.59
N ILE A 16 -21.05 -13.17 -6.28
CA ILE A 16 -20.65 -11.76 -6.23
C ILE A 16 -19.59 -11.48 -5.16
N ILE A 17 -19.65 -12.17 -4.01
CA ILE A 17 -18.68 -11.98 -2.94
C ILE A 17 -17.33 -12.56 -3.34
N ARG A 18 -17.33 -13.71 -4.03
CA ARG A 18 -16.11 -14.31 -4.57
C ARG A 18 -15.46 -13.40 -5.61
N GLU A 19 -16.23 -12.83 -6.52
CA GLU A 19 -15.72 -11.89 -7.52
C GLU A 19 -15.13 -10.63 -6.88
N LEU A 20 -15.84 -10.04 -5.91
CA LEU A 20 -15.35 -8.89 -5.15
C LEU A 20 -14.06 -9.21 -4.37
N ALA A 21 -13.98 -10.39 -3.76
CA ALA A 21 -12.78 -10.82 -3.04
C ALA A 21 -11.59 -10.95 -3.99
N VAL A 22 -11.77 -11.51 -5.19
CA VAL A 22 -10.70 -11.61 -6.20
C VAL A 22 -10.24 -10.22 -6.65
N ILE A 23 -11.18 -9.32 -6.97
CA ILE A 23 -10.85 -7.93 -7.35
C ILE A 23 -10.08 -7.23 -6.23
N LEU A 24 -10.48 -7.43 -4.98
CA LEU A 24 -9.81 -6.85 -3.82
C LEU A 24 -8.38 -7.38 -3.69
N ILE A 25 -8.18 -8.69 -3.80
CA ILE A 25 -6.85 -9.31 -3.75
C ILE A 25 -5.95 -8.75 -4.85
N ILE A 26 -6.44 -8.64 -6.08
CA ILE A 26 -5.68 -8.07 -7.20
C ILE A 26 -5.27 -6.63 -6.89
N LYS A 27 -6.19 -5.78 -6.39
CA LYS A 27 -5.87 -4.40 -6.02
C LYS A 27 -4.79 -4.33 -4.94
N VAL A 28 -4.88 -5.20 -3.92
CA VAL A 28 -3.88 -5.27 -2.86
C VAL A 28 -2.52 -5.65 -3.45
N MET A 29 -2.45 -6.68 -4.31
CA MET A 29 -1.21 -7.05 -4.99
C MET A 29 -0.62 -5.89 -5.81
N VAL A 30 -1.44 -5.15 -6.54
CA VAL A 30 -0.98 -3.98 -7.33
C VAL A 30 -0.40 -2.90 -6.42
N LEU A 31 -1.06 -2.55 -5.32
CA LEU A 31 -0.56 -1.55 -4.36
C LEU A 31 0.78 -1.98 -3.75
N PHE A 32 0.89 -3.23 -3.32
CA PHE A 32 2.15 -3.77 -2.77
C PHE A 32 3.25 -3.82 -3.82
N THR A 33 2.92 -4.13 -5.07
CA THR A 33 3.88 -4.13 -6.17
C THR A 33 4.41 -2.71 -6.42
N ILE A 34 3.53 -1.71 -6.46
CA ILE A 34 3.94 -0.30 -6.61
C ILE A 34 4.80 0.12 -5.42
N GLN A 35 4.39 -0.20 -4.20
CA GLN A 35 5.18 0.09 -3.01
C GLN A 35 6.58 -0.53 -3.10
N TYR A 36 6.65 -1.80 -3.49
CA TYR A 36 7.91 -2.52 -3.59
C TYR A 36 8.84 -1.93 -4.65
N PHE A 37 8.34 -1.58 -5.83
CA PHE A 37 9.19 -1.07 -6.91
C PHE A 37 9.51 0.43 -6.81
N TYR A 38 8.59 1.25 -6.30
CA TYR A 38 8.74 2.71 -6.32
C TYR A 38 9.13 3.32 -4.98
N PHE A 39 8.83 2.65 -3.86
CA PHE A 39 9.08 3.18 -2.52
C PHE A 39 10.10 2.37 -1.71
N SER A 40 10.58 1.24 -2.23
CA SER A 40 11.68 0.50 -1.58
C SER A 40 13.05 1.11 -1.85
N ASP A 41 13.20 1.87 -2.94
CA ASP A 41 14.41 2.65 -3.14
C ASP A 41 14.37 3.84 -2.17
N PRO A 42 15.28 3.91 -1.19
CA PRO A 42 15.32 5.04 -0.28
C PRO A 42 15.55 6.29 -1.12
N VAL A 43 14.58 7.21 -1.10
CA VAL A 43 14.78 8.54 -1.69
C VAL A 43 16.03 9.11 -1.02
N PRO A 44 17.13 9.35 -1.77
CA PRO A 44 18.34 9.87 -1.18
C PRO A 44 17.99 11.20 -0.52
N PHE A 45 18.17 11.26 0.79
CA PHE A 45 18.04 12.51 1.52
C PHE A 45 19.22 13.39 1.08
N ASN A 46 19.00 14.23 0.06
CA ASN A 46 19.97 15.21 -0.38
C ASN A 46 20.10 16.29 0.70
N ALA A 47 20.95 16.03 1.69
CA ALA A 47 21.32 16.98 2.74
C ALA A 47 21.91 18.28 2.15
N ASP A 48 22.37 18.25 0.90
CA ASP A 48 22.89 19.40 0.17
C ASP A 48 21.86 20.53 -0.02
N HIS A 49 20.55 20.24 0.00
CA HIS A 49 19.50 21.26 -0.04
C HIS A 49 19.20 21.92 1.30
N LEU A 50 19.65 21.35 2.43
CA LEU A 50 19.44 21.93 3.77
C LEU A 50 20.56 22.87 4.20
N PHE A 51 21.75 22.75 3.58
CA PHE A 51 22.92 23.58 3.91
C PHE A 51 23.38 24.48 2.74
N GLY A 52 22.71 24.38 1.57
CA GLY A 52 23.10 25.06 0.34
C GLY A 52 22.81 26.56 0.24
N GLU A 53 22.16 27.19 1.22
CA GLU A 53 21.90 28.65 1.20
C GLU A 53 22.72 29.46 2.23
N VAL A 54 23.59 28.85 3.05
CA VAL A 54 24.27 29.60 4.14
C VAL A 54 25.76 29.85 3.91
N GLN A 55 26.40 29.20 2.94
CA GLN A 55 27.80 29.42 2.65
C GLN A 55 27.95 29.72 1.17
N GLN A 56 28.13 30.99 0.81
CA GLN A 56 28.94 31.51 -0.34
C GLN A 56 28.68 33.02 -0.54
N VAL A 57 28.73 33.82 0.54
CA VAL A 57 29.07 35.25 0.43
C VAL A 57 30.10 35.59 1.52
N LYS A 58 31.25 34.91 1.44
CA LYS A 58 32.50 35.42 2.05
C LYS A 58 33.68 34.72 1.38
N ASP A 59 34.11 35.29 0.26
CA ASP A 59 35.52 35.60 -0.03
C ASP A 59 35.69 35.95 -1.51
N LYS A 60 35.70 37.25 -1.79
CA LYS A 60 36.70 37.95 -2.60
C LYS A 60 36.45 39.46 -2.53
#